data_AF-A0AAP4A6X2-F1
#
_entry.id   AF-A0AAP4A6X2-F1
#
_cell.length_a   1.000
_cell.length_b   1.000
_cell.length_c   1.000
_cell.angle_alpha   90.00
_cell.angle_beta   90.00
_cell.angle_gamma   90.00
#
_symmetry.space_group_name_H-M   'P 1'
#
loop_
_entity.id
_entity.type
_entity.pdbx_description
1 polymer ?
#
loop_
_entity_poly.entity_id
_entity_poly.type
_entity_poly.pdbx_seq_one_letter_code
_entity_poly.pdbx_strand_id
1 'polypeptide(L)'
;MKELSKEKSFEYSSKKLLGVMRFDFYDGGLANQWNPRDLIIELNDKKEIDLNKLQKELNYIQFDLIKSFDTVVRFCNGRGYDNESLVYIDLEVAKYVIKLVPVRDSYSYIYTYLKEVK
;
A
#
# COMPACT_ATOMS: atom_id res chain seq x y z
N MET A 1 0.96 -13.73 9.58
CA MET A 1 0.72 -12.59 8.66
C MET A 1 1.68 -12.72 7.47
N LYS A 2 1.34 -12.15 6.31
CA LYS A 2 2.11 -12.30 5.06
C LYS A 2 3.21 -11.24 4.94
N GLU A 3 4.26 -11.53 4.18
CA GLU A 3 5.37 -10.62 3.91
C GLU A 3 5.22 -9.89 2.56
N LEU A 4 5.97 -8.81 2.36
CA LEU A 4 6.07 -8.14 1.06
C LEU A 4 6.90 -8.98 0.09
N SER A 5 6.39 -9.14 -1.14
CA SER A 5 7.10 -9.83 -2.22
C SER A 5 7.50 -8.85 -3.32
N LYS A 6 8.68 -9.05 -3.94
CA LYS A 6 9.04 -8.37 -5.20
C LYS A 6 8.39 -9.02 -6.42
N GLU A 7 7.97 -10.28 -6.30
CA GLU A 7 7.29 -11.00 -7.35
C GLU A 7 5.80 -10.68 -7.35
N LYS A 8 5.28 -10.32 -8.53
CA LYS A 8 3.85 -10.10 -8.72
C LYS A 8 3.11 -11.43 -8.61
N SER A 9 2.31 -11.60 -7.55
CA SER A 9 1.57 -12.84 -7.27
C SER A 9 0.08 -12.80 -7.63
N PHE A 10 -0.41 -11.66 -8.12
CA PHE A 10 -1.82 -11.49 -8.49
C PHE A 10 -2.01 -10.45 -9.59
N GLU A 11 -3.09 -10.61 -10.34
CA GLU A 11 -3.58 -9.57 -11.24
C GLU A 11 -4.40 -8.51 -10.50
N TYR A 12 -4.31 -7.27 -10.99
CA TYR A 12 -5.02 -6.10 -10.50
C TYR A 12 -5.46 -5.22 -11.66
N SER A 13 -6.54 -4.47 -11.47
CA SER A 13 -7.15 -3.61 -12.49
C SER A 13 -7.56 -2.28 -11.89
N SER A 14 -7.46 -1.20 -12.68
CA SER A 14 -7.93 0.14 -12.29
C SER A 14 -9.42 0.15 -11.90
N LYS A 15 -10.23 -0.75 -12.48
CA LYS A 15 -11.66 -0.92 -12.14
C LYS A 15 -11.90 -1.40 -10.71
N LYS A 16 -10.87 -1.98 -10.06
CA LYS A 16 -10.92 -2.49 -8.69
C LYS A 16 -10.15 -1.61 -7.70
N LEU A 17 -9.63 -0.45 -8.14
CA LEU A 17 -8.83 0.43 -7.29
C LEU A 17 -9.74 1.13 -6.26
N LEU A 18 -9.53 0.85 -4.99
CA LEU A 18 -10.28 1.43 -3.86
C LEU A 18 -9.70 2.79 -3.44
N GLY A 19 -8.39 2.97 -3.59
CA GLY A 19 -7.71 4.20 -3.23
C GLY A 19 -6.20 4.08 -3.29
N VAL A 20 -5.56 5.23 -3.11
CA VAL A 20 -4.10 5.34 -3.09
C VAL A 20 -3.68 6.07 -1.81
N MET A 21 -2.85 5.42 -1.01
CA MET A 21 -2.17 6.06 0.09
C MET A 21 -0.82 6.58 -0.40
N ARG A 22 -0.54 7.87 -0.19
CA ARG A 22 0.83 8.38 -0.27
C ARG A 22 1.44 8.37 1.12
N PHE A 23 2.72 8.05 1.23
CA PHE A 23 3.44 8.10 2.50
C PHE A 23 4.92 8.44 2.31
N ASP A 24 5.52 9.06 3.32
CA ASP A 24 6.92 9.43 3.37
C ASP A 24 7.44 9.48 4.82
N PHE A 25 8.73 9.81 4.95
CA PHE A 25 9.45 9.86 6.23
C PHE A 25 10.21 11.18 6.42
N TYR A 26 9.67 12.28 5.90
CA TYR A 26 10.36 13.57 5.81
C TYR A 26 10.92 14.06 7.16
N ASP A 27 10.07 14.10 8.19
CA ASP A 27 10.39 14.60 9.53
C ASP A 27 10.93 13.52 10.49
N GLY A 28 11.26 12.34 9.95
CA GLY A 28 11.65 11.15 10.72
C GLY A 28 10.47 10.31 11.21
N GLY A 29 9.24 10.82 11.15
CA GLY A 29 8.00 10.07 11.40
C GLY A 29 7.37 9.57 10.10
N LEU A 30 6.51 8.55 10.18
CA LEU A 30 5.67 8.18 9.05
C LEU A 30 4.54 9.22 8.88
N ALA A 31 4.55 9.94 7.77
CA ALA A 31 3.41 10.74 7.35
C ALA A 31 2.68 10.02 6.20
N ASN A 32 1.35 10.05 6.21
CA ASN A 32 0.54 9.44 5.16
C ASN A 32 -0.72 10.25 4.85
N GLN A 33 -1.22 10.07 3.64
CA GLN A 33 -2.53 10.58 3.23
C GLN A 33 -3.22 9.57 2.33
N TRP A 34 -4.45 9.23 2.72
CA TRP A 34 -5.35 8.39 1.95
C TRP A 34 -6.13 9.20 0.91
N ASN A 35 -6.15 8.72 -0.33
CA ASN A 35 -6.96 9.26 -1.43
C ASN A 35 -7.95 8.18 -1.89
N PRO A 36 -9.20 8.19 -1.40
CA PRO A 36 -10.21 7.22 -1.79
C PRO A 36 -10.65 7.42 -3.25
N ARG A 37 -11.16 6.36 -3.88
CA ARG A 37 -11.89 6.40 -5.16
C ARG A 37 -13.37 6.15 -4.91
N ASP A 38 -14.24 6.62 -5.80
CA ASP A 38 -15.70 6.50 -5.66
C ASP A 38 -16.15 5.06 -5.35
N LEU A 39 -15.46 4.06 -5.91
CA LEU A 39 -15.72 2.64 -5.65
C LEU A 39 -15.75 2.27 -4.16
N ILE A 40 -14.83 2.79 -3.33
CA ILE A 40 -14.82 2.45 -1.90
C ILE A 40 -16.03 3.02 -1.16
N ILE A 41 -16.54 4.17 -1.63
CA ILE A 41 -17.72 4.82 -1.09
C ILE A 41 -18.95 3.99 -1.47
N GLU A 42 -19.08 3.64 -2.76
CA GLU A 42 -20.19 2.81 -3.26
C GLU A 42 -20.29 1.45 -2.54
N LEU A 43 -19.15 0.78 -2.33
CA LEU A 43 -19.11 -0.51 -1.64
C LEU A 43 -19.45 -0.37 -0.16
N ASN A 44 -19.00 0.72 0.49
CA ASN A 44 -19.31 0.96 1.89
C ASN A 44 -20.81 1.24 2.09
N ASP A 45 -21.42 2.03 1.19
CA ASP A 45 -22.86 2.32 1.23
C ASP A 45 -23.70 1.04 1.07
N LYS A 46 -23.23 0.11 0.23
CA LYS A 46 -23.83 -1.23 0.05
C LYS A 46 -23.46 -2.23 1.14
N LYS A 47 -22.57 -1.87 2.08
CA LYS A 47 -21.99 -2.77 3.10
C LYS A 47 -21.28 -3.99 2.51
N GLU A 48 -20.68 -3.84 1.33
CA GLU A 48 -19.94 -4.87 0.59
C GLU A 48 -18.43 -4.87 0.90
N ILE A 49 -17.98 -3.97 1.77
CA ILE A 49 -16.58 -3.88 2.22
C ILE A 49 -16.50 -3.61 3.73
N ASP A 50 -15.55 -4.26 4.40
CA ASP A 50 -15.21 -3.99 5.80
C ASP A 50 -14.08 -2.95 5.87
N LEU A 51 -14.46 -1.68 6.02
CA LEU A 51 -13.48 -0.58 6.12
C LEU A 51 -12.57 -0.70 7.35
N ASN A 52 -13.06 -1.28 8.45
CA ASN A 52 -12.25 -1.45 9.66
C ASN A 52 -11.13 -2.47 9.43
N LYS A 53 -11.43 -3.58 8.74
CA LYS A 53 -10.40 -4.54 8.34
C LYS A 53 -9.45 -3.94 7.31
N LEU A 54 -9.95 -3.21 6.33
CA LEU A 54 -9.11 -2.53 5.34
C LEU A 54 -8.11 -1.57 6.00
N GLN A 55 -8.58 -0.78 6.98
CA GLN A 55 -7.72 0.11 7.75
C GLN A 55 -6.65 -0.65 8.54
N LYS A 56 -6.99 -1.80 9.16
CA LYS A 56 -6.02 -2.64 9.87
C LYS A 56 -4.94 -3.18 8.94
N GLU A 57 -5.30 -3.60 7.72
CA GLU A 57 -4.35 -4.05 6.72
C GLU A 57 -3.41 -2.94 6.24
N LEU A 58 -3.94 -1.74 5.98
CA LEU A 58 -3.13 -0.57 5.65
C LEU A 58 -2.19 -0.19 6.80
N ASN A 59 -2.65 -0.27 8.04
CA ASN A 59 -1.83 -0.04 9.22
C ASN A 59 -0.71 -1.07 9.34
N TYR A 60 -1.01 -2.35 9.10
CA TYR A 60 -0.01 -3.42 9.10
C TYR A 60 1.12 -3.15 8.08
N ILE A 61 0.76 -2.73 6.87
CA ILE A 61 1.75 -2.40 5.83
C ILE A 61 2.64 -1.23 6.30
N GLN A 62 2.04 -0.18 6.85
CA GLN A 62 2.73 1.05 7.22
C GLN A 62 3.57 0.94 8.49
N PHE A 63 3.00 0.39 9.57
CA PHE A 63 3.59 0.45 10.91
C PHE A 63 4.37 -0.81 11.27
N ASP A 64 4.18 -1.92 10.55
CA ASP A 64 4.92 -3.16 10.77
C ASP A 64 5.90 -3.44 9.63
N LEU A 65 5.41 -3.46 8.39
CA LEU A 65 6.22 -3.87 7.23
C LEU A 65 7.13 -2.76 6.70
N ILE A 66 6.69 -1.50 6.71
CA ILE A 66 7.42 -0.35 6.15
C ILE A 66 7.52 0.76 7.20
N LYS A 67 7.84 0.40 8.44
CA LYS A 67 7.80 1.32 9.59
C LYS A 67 8.82 2.46 9.58
N SER A 68 9.78 2.45 8.67
CA SER A 68 10.86 3.44 8.60
C SER A 68 11.43 3.58 7.20
N PHE A 69 12.06 4.72 6.93
CA PHE A 69 12.81 4.96 5.69
C PHE A 69 13.87 3.89 5.43
N ASP A 70 14.59 3.42 6.46
CA ASP A 70 15.59 2.36 6.29
C ASP A 70 14.96 1.04 5.83
N THR A 71 13.72 0.79 6.21
CA THR A 71 12.97 -0.37 5.71
C THR A 71 12.66 -0.22 4.22
N VAL A 72 12.28 0.97 3.76
CA VAL A 72 12.12 1.30 2.33
C VAL A 72 13.43 1.06 1.57
N VAL A 73 14.55 1.60 2.05
CA VAL A 73 15.88 1.43 1.45
C VAL A 73 16.27 -0.04 1.35
N ARG A 74 16.00 -0.83 2.40
CA ARG A 74 16.27 -2.27 2.41
C ARG A 74 15.46 -3.01 1.35
N PHE A 75 14.16 -2.73 1.22
CA PHE A 75 13.36 -3.35 0.16
C PHE A 75 13.81 -2.91 -1.24
N CYS A 76 14.27 -1.68 -1.39
CA CYS A 76 14.77 -1.15 -2.65
C CYS A 76 16.22 -1.58 -2.99
N ASN A 77 16.93 -2.25 -2.08
CA ASN A 77 18.35 -2.59 -2.20
C ASN A 77 19.27 -1.38 -2.46
N GLY A 78 18.86 -0.18 -2.05
CA GLY A 78 19.62 1.04 -2.33
C GLY A 78 18.81 2.33 -2.09
N ARG A 79 19.49 3.47 -2.26
CA ARG A 79 18.92 4.83 -2.20
C ARG A 79 18.90 5.45 -3.59
N GLY A 80 18.03 6.44 -3.82
CA GLY A 80 17.93 7.13 -5.10
C GLY A 80 16.82 6.59 -6.00
N TYR A 81 16.39 7.41 -6.96
CA TYR A 81 15.30 7.08 -7.87
C TYR A 81 15.57 5.83 -8.73
N ASP A 82 16.84 5.53 -9.02
CA ASP A 82 17.22 4.32 -9.78
C ASP A 82 16.92 3.01 -9.03
N ASN A 83 16.69 3.08 -7.72
CA ASN A 83 16.38 1.92 -6.88
C ASN A 83 14.88 1.80 -6.56
N GLU A 84 14.00 2.62 -7.16
CA GLU A 84 12.56 2.48 -7.01
C GLU A 84 12.10 1.04 -7.27
N SER A 85 11.21 0.53 -6.41
CA SER A 85 10.79 -0.87 -6.48
C SER A 85 9.28 -0.99 -6.28
N LEU A 86 8.67 -1.93 -7.01
CA LEU A 86 7.31 -2.40 -6.72
C LEU A 86 7.38 -3.64 -5.84
N VAL A 87 6.57 -3.64 -4.79
CA VAL A 87 6.33 -4.82 -3.95
C VAL A 87 4.84 -5.07 -3.82
N TYR A 88 4.49 -6.33 -3.55
CA TYR A 88 3.15 -6.86 -3.63
C TYR A 88 2.79 -7.61 -2.36
N ILE A 89 1.55 -7.45 -1.91
CA ILE A 89 1.00 -8.26 -0.82
C ILE A 89 -0.50 -8.45 -1.01
N ASP A 90 -0.96 -9.68 -0.86
CA ASP A 90 -2.36 -10.07 -0.98
C ASP A 90 -2.90 -10.44 0.40
N LEU A 91 -3.72 -9.58 1.02
CA LEU A 91 -4.24 -9.79 2.37
C LEU A 91 -5.68 -10.32 2.33
N GLU A 92 -6.43 -10.19 3.42
CA GLU A 92 -7.77 -10.76 3.56
C GLU A 92 -8.80 -9.98 2.74
N VAL A 93 -8.79 -8.65 2.83
CA VAL A 93 -9.81 -7.76 2.24
C VAL A 93 -9.35 -7.14 0.93
N ALA A 94 -8.05 -6.90 0.78
CA ALA A 94 -7.52 -6.25 -0.40
C ALA A 94 -6.16 -6.80 -0.85
N LYS A 95 -5.86 -6.50 -2.11
CA LYS A 95 -4.56 -6.70 -2.74
C LYS A 95 -3.85 -5.36 -2.82
N TYR A 96 -2.57 -5.33 -2.50
CA TYR A 96 -1.80 -4.10 -2.40
C TYR A 96 -0.59 -4.16 -3.33
N VAL A 97 -0.49 -3.14 -4.19
CA VAL A 97 0.71 -2.87 -4.97
C VAL A 97 1.36 -1.66 -4.33
N ILE A 98 2.62 -1.76 -3.95
CA ILE A 98 3.31 -0.73 -3.19
C ILE A 98 4.50 -0.26 -4.01
N LYS A 99 4.49 1.02 -4.39
CA LYS A 99 5.62 1.68 -5.01
C LYS A 99 6.47 2.29 -3.91
N LEU A 100 7.67 1.74 -3.74
CA LEU A 100 8.67 2.22 -2.80
C LEU A 100 9.65 3.15 -3.51
N VAL A 101 9.83 4.35 -2.97
CA VAL A 101 10.76 5.36 -3.46
C VAL A 101 11.80 5.64 -2.37
N PRO A 102 13.05 5.15 -2.50
CA PRO A 102 14.06 5.26 -1.45
C PRO A 102 14.80 6.61 -1.52
N VAL A 103 14.03 7.70 -1.58
CA VAL A 103 14.51 9.09 -1.63
C VAL A 103 13.80 9.86 -0.52
N ARG A 104 14.58 10.57 0.29
CA ARG A 104 13.99 11.48 1.30
C ARG A 104 13.26 12.61 0.58
N ASP A 105 12.14 13.05 1.13
CA ASP A 105 11.30 14.13 0.56
C ASP A 105 10.52 13.69 -0.70
N SER A 106 10.41 12.38 -0.92
CA SER A 106 9.59 11.79 -1.98
C SER A 106 8.54 10.85 -1.40
N TYR A 107 7.38 10.80 -2.07
CA TYR A 107 6.31 9.90 -1.66
C TYR A 107 6.50 8.50 -2.23
N SER A 108 6.34 7.52 -1.35
CA SER A 108 5.97 6.16 -1.70
C SER A 108 4.44 6.03 -1.76
N TYR A 109 3.95 4.98 -2.41
CA TYR A 109 2.52 4.82 -2.69
C TYR A 109 2.04 3.40 -2.39
N ILE A 110 0.90 3.27 -1.71
CA ILE A 110 0.17 2.01 -1.55
C ILE A 110 -1.10 2.11 -2.39
N TYR A 111 -1.17 1.31 -3.45
CA TYR A 111 -2.34 1.15 -4.28
C TYR A 111 -3.17 -0.04 -3.77
N THR A 112 -4.39 0.25 -3.34
CA THR A 112 -5.27 -0.74 -2.71
C THR A 112 -6.33 -1.19 -3.70
N TYR A 113 -6.38 -2.48 -3.99
CA TYR A 113 -7.32 -3.07 -4.93
C TYR A 113 -8.28 -4.01 -4.21
N LEU A 114 -9.56 -3.93 -4.54
CA LEU A 114 -10.58 -4.83 -4.03
C LEU A 114 -10.21 -6.28 -4.34
N LYS A 115 -10.22 -7.12 -3.31
CA LYS A 115 -10.12 -8.56 -3.46
C LYS A 115 -11.52 -9.14 -3.61
N GLU A 116 -11.73 -9.90 -4.67
CA GLU A 116 -12.96 -10.68 -4.80
C GLU A 116 -12.97 -11.76 -3.72
N VAL A 117 -14.01 -11.74 -2.89
CA VAL A 117 -14.32 -12.87 -2.01
C VAL A 117 -14.94 -13.93 -2.93
N LYS A 118 -14.27 -15.07 -3.04
CA LYS A 118 -14.83 -16.25 -3.72
C LYS A 118 -15.95 -16.86 -2.89
#